data_AF-A0A820AQL3-F1
#
_entry.id   AF-A0A820AQL3-F1
#
_cell.length_a   1.000
_cell.length_b   1.000
_cell.length_c   1.000
_cell.angle_alpha   90.00
_cell.angle_beta   90.00
_cell.angle_gamma   90.00
#
_symmetry.space_group_name_H-M   'P 1'
#
loop_
_entity.id
_entity.type
_entity.pdbx_description
1 polymer ?
#
loop_
_entity_poly.entity_id
_entity_poly.type
_entity_poly.pdbx_seq_one_letter_code
_entity_poly.pdbx_strand_id
1 'polypeptide(L)'
;MFFFCSNIIFIHSGCKYSNDCPIQPLLIIYHLIGGGVGSLFWLWLMLRALRRRRQESGLEDDDDTDYDAHLEDSSSGQRLKDNGIWFMELLAFIFLLVSFSMGNYWTWSIFWPARDMTETQPIDWCNHSLLEICNYSGYKIYPGHGKRVVKVDGKVHIYLNSKCQRSADMRRNPRRVTWTVYYRRKHKKGASEQEVKKRTRRNIKFQRAITGVTWNEILAKRNQQPEFRKAQRQDANKYASINLF
;
A
#
# COMPACT_ATOMS: atom_id res chain seq x y z
N MET A 1 28.05 1.87 -15.99
CA MET A 1 28.11 0.87 -14.90
C MET A 1 27.96 1.50 -13.52
N PHE A 2 28.65 2.62 -13.21
CA PHE A 2 28.52 3.34 -11.93
C PHE A 2 27.10 3.80 -11.55
N PHE A 3 26.30 4.27 -12.51
CA PHE A 3 24.92 4.72 -12.27
C PHE A 3 23.92 3.61 -11.89
N PHE A 4 24.17 2.37 -12.32
CA PHE A 4 23.33 1.24 -11.95
C PHE A 4 23.63 0.78 -10.51
N CYS A 5 24.91 0.79 -10.10
CA CYS A 5 25.28 0.45 -8.73
C CYS A 5 24.75 1.44 -7.68
N SER A 6 24.75 2.74 -7.97
CA SER A 6 24.24 3.75 -7.02
C SER A 6 22.73 3.61 -6.77
N ASN A 7 21.95 3.32 -7.82
CA ASN A 7 20.51 3.08 -7.70
C ASN A 7 20.18 1.81 -6.90
N ILE A 8 20.94 0.72 -7.10
CA ILE A 8 20.75 -0.53 -6.35
C ILE A 8 21.04 -0.34 -4.86
N ILE A 9 22.09 0.40 -4.51
CA ILE A 9 22.44 0.69 -3.11
C ILE A 9 21.35 1.54 -2.45
N PHE A 10 20.73 2.47 -3.17
CA PHE A 10 19.65 3.32 -2.66
C PHE A 10 18.34 2.56 -2.47
N ILE A 11 17.99 1.66 -3.39
CA ILE A 11 16.85 0.75 -3.27
C ILE A 11 17.05 -0.22 -2.09
N HIS A 12 18.26 -0.77 -1.95
CA HIS A 12 18.58 -1.67 -0.84
C HIS A 12 18.52 -0.96 0.52
N SER A 13 19.00 0.28 0.58
CA SER A 13 18.90 1.12 1.77
C SER A 13 17.44 1.48 2.08
N GLY A 14 16.64 1.85 1.06
CA GLY A 14 15.21 2.13 1.19
C GLY A 14 14.40 0.91 1.68
N CYS A 15 14.73 -0.29 1.22
CA CYS A 15 14.10 -1.54 1.69
C CYS A 15 14.52 -1.89 3.13
N LYS A 16 15.78 -1.66 3.51
CA LYS A 16 16.25 -1.92 4.88
C LYS A 16 15.56 -1.04 5.92
N TYR A 17 15.26 0.21 5.55
CA TYR A 17 14.53 1.17 6.39
C TYR A 17 13.01 1.18 6.15
N SER A 18 12.44 0.26 5.35
CA SER A 18 10.98 0.13 5.20
C SER A 18 10.27 -0.22 6.52
N ASN A 19 11.02 -0.77 7.48
CA ASN A 19 10.51 -1.12 8.81
C ASN A 19 10.74 -0.01 9.84
N ASP A 20 11.53 1.02 9.50
CA ASP A 20 11.82 2.17 10.35
C ASP A 20 11.04 3.38 9.81
N CYS A 21 10.04 3.81 10.58
CA CYS A 21 9.02 4.81 10.26
C CYS A 21 9.48 5.93 9.29
N PRO A 22 9.21 5.82 7.97
CA PRO A 22 9.56 6.87 7.02
C PRO A 22 8.54 8.02 7.09
N ILE A 23 9.03 9.27 7.06
CA ILE A 23 8.24 10.50 7.20
C ILE A 23 7.21 10.70 6.06
N GLN A 24 7.37 10.01 4.92
CA GLN A 24 6.44 10.05 3.79
C GLN A 24 6.31 8.66 3.12
N PRO A 25 5.12 8.03 3.12
CA PRO A 25 4.93 6.70 2.51
C PRO A 25 5.08 6.72 0.97
N LEU A 26 5.02 7.89 0.35
CA LEU A 26 5.17 8.08 -1.10
C LEU A 26 6.64 8.15 -1.55
N LEU A 27 7.61 8.29 -0.64
CA LEU A 27 9.02 8.48 -0.99
C LEU A 27 9.60 7.28 -1.77
N ILE A 28 9.19 6.06 -1.39
CA ILE A 28 9.60 4.82 -2.08
C ILE A 28 9.05 4.79 -3.52
N ILE A 29 7.83 5.29 -3.72
CA ILE A 29 7.17 5.35 -5.03
C ILE A 29 7.87 6.37 -5.93
N TYR A 30 8.22 7.55 -5.41
CA TYR A 30 8.95 8.57 -6.17
C TYR A 30 10.35 8.10 -6.60
N HIS A 31 11.04 7.30 -5.79
CA HIS A 31 12.33 6.73 -6.17
C HIS A 31 12.23 5.61 -7.21
N LEU A 32 11.21 4.76 -7.10
CA LEU A 32 10.95 3.70 -8.10
C LEU A 32 10.57 4.30 -9.46
N ILE A 33 9.73 5.34 -9.47
CA ILE A 33 9.28 6.00 -10.70
C ILE A 33 10.39 6.88 -11.28
N GLY A 34 11.08 7.68 -10.45
CA GLY A 34 12.15 8.57 -10.89
C GLY A 34 13.42 7.85 -11.36
N GLY A 35 13.86 6.83 -10.63
CA GLY A 35 15.06 6.05 -10.98
C GLY A 35 14.83 5.03 -12.09
N GLY A 36 13.65 4.39 -12.11
CA GLY A 36 13.29 3.36 -13.09
C GLY A 36 13.07 3.93 -14.50
N VAL A 37 12.31 5.02 -14.63
CA VAL A 37 11.99 5.63 -15.93
C VAL A 37 13.24 6.27 -16.56
N GLY A 38 14.08 6.94 -15.75
CA GLY A 38 15.35 7.49 -16.22
C GLY A 38 16.30 6.41 -16.75
N SER A 39 16.44 5.29 -16.03
CA SER A 39 17.34 4.19 -16.43
C SER A 39 16.88 3.49 -17.71
N LEU A 40 15.57 3.32 -17.90
CA LEU A 40 15.00 2.74 -19.11
C LEU A 40 15.18 3.67 -20.33
N PHE A 41 15.05 4.98 -20.14
CA PHE A 41 15.29 5.97 -21.19
C PHE A 41 16.77 6.01 -21.62
N TRP A 42 17.69 5.94 -20.66
CA TRP A 42 19.14 5.82 -20.89
C TRP A 42 19.51 4.54 -21.65
N LEU A 43 18.92 3.41 -21.26
CA LEU A 43 19.12 2.12 -21.94
C LEU A 43 18.58 2.16 -23.38
N TRP A 44 17.42 2.80 -23.59
CA TRP A 44 16.84 2.97 -24.92
C TRP A 44 17.71 3.83 -25.84
N LEU A 45 18.27 4.94 -25.35
CA LEU A 45 19.22 5.76 -26.10
C LEU A 45 20.51 5.00 -26.46
N MET A 46 21.05 4.23 -25.52
CA MET A 46 22.22 3.38 -25.78
C MET A 46 21.94 2.28 -26.81
N LEU A 47 20.79 1.61 -26.73
CA LEU A 47 20.38 0.60 -27.72
C LEU A 47 20.07 1.22 -29.10
N ARG A 48 19.62 2.48 -29.15
CA ARG A 48 19.47 3.24 -30.38
C ARG A 48 20.82 3.65 -30.98
N ALA A 49 21.79 4.03 -30.14
CA ALA A 49 23.17 4.31 -30.57
C ALA A 49 23.86 3.06 -31.12
N LEU A 50 23.64 1.89 -30.51
CA LEU A 50 24.15 0.61 -31.01
C LEU A 50 23.45 0.16 -32.30
N ARG A 51 22.15 0.42 -32.45
CA ARG A 51 21.42 0.16 -33.72
C ARG A 51 21.91 1.03 -34.87
N ARG A 52 22.27 2.29 -34.63
CA ARG A 52 22.86 3.17 -35.64
C ARG A 52 24.18 2.61 -36.20
N ARG A 53 25.06 2.11 -35.33
CA ARG A 53 26.32 1.46 -35.77
C ARG A 53 26.10 0.19 -36.61
N ARG A 54 24.99 -0.53 -36.39
CA ARG A 54 24.63 -1.70 -37.20
C ARG A 54 24.09 -1.31 -38.59
N GLN A 55 23.48 -0.14 -38.71
CA GLN A 55 22.94 0.35 -39.97
C GLN A 55 24.04 0.87 -40.90
N GLU A 56 25.13 1.43 -40.35
CA GLU A 56 26.34 1.80 -41.10
C GLU A 56 27.12 0.59 -41.65
N SER A 57 26.93 -0.60 -41.09
CA SER A 57 27.63 -1.83 -41.51
C SER A 57 26.85 -2.67 -42.54
N GLY A 58 25.69 -2.21 -43.01
CA GLY A 58 24.81 -2.95 -43.93
C GLY A 58 24.63 -2.30 -45.31
N LEU A 59 25.51 -1.39 -45.71
CA LEU A 59 25.40 -0.62 -46.96
C LEU A 59 26.74 -0.52 -47.69
N GLU A 60 27.51 -1.60 -47.67
CA GLU A 60 28.57 -1.86 -48.65
C GLU A 60 28.05 -2.98 -49.55
N ASP A 61 27.52 -2.62 -50.73
CA ASP A 61 27.56 -3.43 -51.96
C ASP A 61 27.04 -2.56 -53.13
N ASP A 62 27.69 -2.74 -54.29
CA ASP A 62 27.43 -2.23 -55.65
C ASP A 62 28.13 -0.94 -56.15
N ASP A 63 29.33 -1.18 -56.69
CA ASP A 63 29.71 -1.04 -58.11
C ASP A 63 29.64 0.34 -58.82
N ASP A 64 30.84 0.89 -59.02
CA ASP A 64 31.43 1.52 -60.21
C ASP A 64 30.72 2.61 -61.05
N THR A 65 31.43 3.76 -61.11
CA THR A 65 31.61 4.69 -62.25
C THR A 65 30.42 5.50 -62.80
N ASP A 66 30.48 6.83 -62.70
CA ASP A 66 30.70 7.79 -63.81
C ASP A 66 30.37 9.24 -63.37
N TYR A 67 31.10 10.20 -63.92
CA TYR A 67 30.90 11.64 -63.74
C TYR A 67 29.66 12.11 -64.53
N ASP A 68 28.75 12.91 -63.94
CA ASP A 68 28.68 14.37 -64.17
C ASP A 68 27.42 15.04 -63.57
N ALA A 69 27.62 16.30 -63.18
CA ALA A 69 26.73 17.46 -63.00
C ALA A 69 25.28 17.34 -62.44
N HIS A 70 25.08 18.11 -61.36
CA HIS A 70 23.87 18.83 -60.89
C HIS A 70 23.24 18.35 -59.57
N LEU A 71 23.76 18.82 -58.43
CA LEU A 71 23.02 19.66 -57.48
C LEU A 71 23.94 20.14 -56.34
N GLU A 72 23.89 21.44 -56.06
CA GLU A 72 24.46 22.04 -54.86
C GLU A 72 23.82 21.49 -53.57
N ASP A 73 24.55 21.66 -52.47
CA ASP A 73 24.08 21.68 -51.07
C ASP A 73 23.85 20.32 -50.39
N SER A 74 24.91 19.78 -49.74
CA SER A 74 24.74 18.77 -48.67
C SER A 74 25.92 18.65 -47.70
N SER A 75 27.13 19.07 -48.05
CA SER A 75 28.30 18.85 -47.15
C SER A 75 28.36 19.82 -45.96
N SER A 76 27.94 21.08 -46.15
CA SER A 76 27.85 22.11 -45.10
C SER A 76 26.62 21.92 -44.20
N GLY A 77 25.48 21.51 -44.77
CA GLY A 77 24.24 21.23 -44.04
C GLY A 77 24.30 19.97 -43.16
N GLN A 78 24.92 18.88 -43.61
CA GLN A 78 25.09 17.66 -42.80
C GLN A 78 25.97 17.93 -41.58
N ARG A 79 27.11 18.62 -41.77
CA ARG A 79 28.11 18.85 -40.71
C ARG A 79 27.59 19.79 -39.62
N LEU A 80 26.73 20.76 -39.96
CA LEU A 80 26.02 21.59 -38.97
C LEU A 80 24.94 20.78 -38.22
N LYS A 81 24.22 19.89 -38.92
CA LYS A 81 23.23 18.99 -38.31
C LYS A 81 23.88 17.97 -37.38
N ASP A 82 25.01 17.39 -37.75
CA ASP A 82 25.74 16.41 -36.95
C ASP A 82 26.35 17.06 -35.70
N ASN A 83 26.96 18.25 -35.84
CA ASN A 83 27.45 19.04 -34.71
C ASN A 83 26.31 19.52 -33.80
N GLY A 84 25.14 19.83 -34.37
CA GLY A 84 23.94 20.21 -33.63
C GLY A 84 23.30 19.03 -32.88
N ILE A 85 23.31 17.83 -33.45
CA ILE A 85 22.81 16.61 -32.81
C ILE A 85 23.69 16.25 -31.61
N TRP A 86 25.01 16.30 -31.75
CA TRP A 86 25.94 16.09 -30.63
C TRP A 86 25.79 17.13 -29.52
N PHE A 87 25.55 18.40 -29.88
CA PHE A 87 25.30 19.47 -28.91
C PHE A 87 23.97 19.26 -28.15
N MET A 88 22.90 18.88 -28.84
CA MET A 88 21.61 18.58 -28.22
C MET A 88 21.67 17.33 -27.34
N GLU A 89 22.43 16.30 -27.75
CA GLU A 89 22.70 15.14 -26.91
C GLU A 89 23.49 15.57 -25.66
N LEU A 90 24.58 16.35 -25.79
CA LEU A 90 25.35 16.85 -24.64
C LEU A 90 24.51 17.67 -23.67
N LEU A 91 23.64 18.55 -24.17
CA LEU A 91 22.72 19.33 -23.34
C LEU A 91 21.72 18.44 -22.59
N ALA A 92 21.18 17.41 -23.25
CA ALA A 92 20.29 16.45 -22.62
C ALA A 92 21.00 15.63 -21.52
N PHE A 93 22.27 15.24 -21.75
CA PHE A 93 23.11 14.59 -20.75
C PHE A 93 23.32 15.48 -19.53
N ILE A 94 23.72 16.74 -19.74
CA ILE A 94 23.96 17.72 -18.66
C ILE A 94 22.68 17.98 -17.87
N PHE A 95 21.55 18.18 -18.55
CA PHE A 95 20.25 18.39 -17.91
C PHE A 95 19.84 17.20 -17.03
N LEU A 96 20.06 15.97 -17.50
CA LEU A 96 19.79 14.76 -16.73
C LEU A 96 20.74 14.60 -15.53
N LEU A 97 22.02 14.96 -15.67
CA LEU A 97 22.98 14.94 -14.56
C LEU A 97 22.66 15.97 -13.50
N VAL A 98 22.26 17.18 -13.89
CA VAL A 98 21.84 18.25 -12.97
C VAL A 98 20.55 17.85 -12.25
N SER A 99 19.55 17.36 -12.98
CA SER A 99 18.27 16.88 -12.41
C SER A 99 18.49 15.71 -11.45
N PHE A 100 19.35 14.74 -11.81
CA PHE A 100 19.72 13.64 -10.93
C PHE A 100 20.44 14.14 -9.68
N SER A 101 21.41 15.04 -9.83
CA SER A 101 22.16 15.61 -8.70
C SER A 101 21.26 16.43 -7.76
N MET A 102 20.32 17.21 -8.31
CA MET A 102 19.33 17.97 -7.55
C MET A 102 18.36 17.05 -6.80
N GLY A 103 17.91 15.96 -7.43
CA GLY A 103 17.06 14.95 -6.80
C GLY A 103 17.77 14.18 -5.68
N ASN A 104 19.05 13.84 -5.89
CA ASN A 104 19.88 13.20 -4.85
C ASN A 104 20.18 14.18 -3.69
N TYR A 105 20.49 15.45 -3.99
CA TYR A 105 20.72 16.48 -2.99
C TYR A 105 19.47 16.79 -2.16
N TRP A 106 18.29 16.87 -2.79
CA TRP A 106 17.01 17.01 -2.11
C TRP A 106 16.69 15.80 -1.21
N THR A 107 17.01 14.59 -1.66
CA THR A 107 16.82 13.38 -0.85
C THR A 107 17.77 13.35 0.34
N TRP A 108 19.03 13.75 0.17
CA TRP A 108 20.02 13.81 1.26
C TRP A 108 19.75 14.94 2.25
N SER A 109 19.17 16.07 1.81
CA SER A 109 18.77 17.15 2.73
C SER A 109 17.56 16.78 3.58
N ILE A 110 16.72 15.85 3.12
CA ILE A 110 15.56 15.33 3.86
C ILE A 110 15.94 14.19 4.83
N PHE A 111 17.05 13.48 4.59
CA PHE A 111 17.36 12.22 5.29
C PHE A 111 17.79 12.36 6.77
N TRP A 112 17.86 13.56 7.33
CA TRP A 112 18.26 13.74 8.73
C TRP A 112 17.13 14.30 9.59
N PRO A 113 16.40 13.47 10.36
CA PRO A 113 15.54 13.99 11.40
C PRO A 113 16.42 14.54 12.53
N ALA A 114 16.19 15.80 12.90
CA ALA A 114 16.71 16.34 14.15
C ALA A 114 16.23 15.46 15.31
N ARG A 115 17.12 15.25 16.29
CA ARG A 115 16.89 14.38 17.45
C ARG A 115 16.01 15.11 18.47
N ASP A 116 14.78 15.44 18.07
CA ASP A 116 13.93 16.31 18.86
C ASP A 116 12.85 15.47 19.54
N MET A 117 13.15 15.05 20.77
CA MET A 117 12.12 14.56 21.68
C MET A 117 11.47 15.77 22.35
N THR A 118 10.37 16.26 21.77
CA THR A 118 9.53 17.28 22.40
C THR A 118 8.09 16.79 22.56
N GLU A 119 7.70 16.80 23.83
CA GLU A 119 6.37 16.67 24.43
C GLU A 119 5.23 17.26 23.55
N THR A 120 4.09 16.54 23.49
CA THR A 120 2.73 17.02 23.10
C THR A 120 2.28 17.02 21.62
N GLN A 121 2.38 15.90 20.91
CA GLN A 121 1.44 15.62 19.80
C GLN A 121 0.95 14.14 19.86
N PRO A 122 -0.35 13.87 19.69
CA PRO A 122 -0.86 12.49 19.64
C PRO A 122 -0.30 11.80 18.39
N ILE A 123 0.22 10.59 18.58
CA ILE A 123 0.96 9.84 17.57
C ILE A 123 -0.03 9.22 16.58
N ASP A 124 -0.49 10.01 15.60
CA ASP A 124 -1.39 9.54 14.53
C ASP A 124 -0.61 9.01 13.30
N TRP A 125 0.71 9.15 13.26
CA TRP A 125 1.56 8.81 12.11
C TRP A 125 2.43 7.55 12.29
N CYS A 126 2.49 7.00 13.50
CA CYS A 126 3.15 5.71 13.72
C CYS A 126 2.04 4.69 14.02
N ASN A 127 1.96 3.63 13.21
CA ASN A 127 1.03 2.53 13.48
C ASN A 127 1.10 2.16 14.98
N HIS A 128 -0.06 2.04 15.61
CA HIS A 128 -0.24 1.63 17.01
C HIS A 128 0.53 0.35 17.41
N SER A 129 1.13 -0.36 16.44
CA SER A 129 1.96 -1.55 16.59
C SER A 129 3.37 -1.31 17.13
N LEU A 130 3.90 -0.08 17.17
CA LEU A 130 5.26 0.17 17.66
C LEU A 130 5.36 0.39 19.19
N LEU A 131 4.22 0.63 19.84
CA LEU A 131 4.14 0.78 21.30
C LEU A 131 3.82 -0.58 21.93
N GLU A 132 4.82 -1.18 22.55
CA GLU A 132 4.63 -2.41 23.31
C GLU A 132 3.74 -2.13 24.54
N ILE A 133 2.93 -3.11 24.94
CA ILE A 133 2.07 -2.99 26.12
C ILE A 133 2.65 -3.85 27.23
N CYS A 134 2.76 -3.27 28.43
CA CYS A 134 3.19 -4.02 29.60
C CYS A 134 2.20 -5.13 29.95
N ASN A 135 2.65 -6.39 29.96
CA ASN A 135 1.82 -7.56 30.27
C ASN A 135 1.18 -7.53 31.66
N TYR A 136 1.78 -6.81 32.62
CA TYR A 136 1.28 -6.75 34.00
C TYR A 136 0.35 -5.56 34.21
N SER A 137 0.79 -4.36 33.85
CA SER A 137 0.06 -3.13 34.16
C SER A 137 -0.94 -2.71 33.08
N GLY A 138 -0.70 -3.11 31.83
CA GLY A 138 -1.48 -2.67 30.67
C GLY A 138 -1.15 -1.25 30.19
N TYR A 139 -0.08 -0.63 30.70
CA TYR A 139 0.42 0.65 30.22
C TYR A 139 1.27 0.49 28.96
N LYS A 140 1.27 1.53 28.10
CA LYS A 140 2.13 1.62 26.92
C LYS A 140 3.59 1.78 27.34
N ILE A 141 4.49 1.12 26.63
CA ILE A 141 5.94 1.15 26.82
C ILE A 141 6.53 1.86 25.61
N TYR A 142 7.26 2.93 25.87
CA TYR A 142 7.97 3.68 24.85
C TYR A 142 9.35 3.04 24.57
N PRO A 143 9.91 3.23 23.36
CA PRO A 143 11.25 2.75 23.03
C PRO A 143 12.29 3.20 24.07
N GLY A 144 13.22 2.30 24.41
CA GLY A 144 14.25 2.57 25.44
C GLY A 144 13.79 2.34 26.89
N HIS A 145 12.53 2.00 27.13
CA HIS A 145 12.02 1.68 28.47
C HIS A 145 11.65 0.22 28.66
N GLY A 146 11.65 -0.21 29.92
CA GLY A 146 11.19 -1.51 30.33
C GLY A 146 12.21 -2.64 30.15
N LYS A 147 11.71 -3.88 30.27
CA LYS A 147 12.50 -5.10 30.10
C LYS A 147 11.62 -6.20 29.52
N ARG A 148 12.19 -6.96 28.59
CA ARG A 148 11.59 -8.18 28.05
C ARG A 148 12.17 -9.40 28.78
N VAL A 149 11.30 -10.24 29.31
CA VAL A 149 11.65 -11.48 30.02
C VAL A 149 11.01 -12.65 29.29
N VAL A 150 11.83 -13.63 28.91
CA VAL A 150 11.38 -14.87 28.29
C VAL A 150 11.31 -15.93 29.37
N LYS A 151 10.13 -16.54 29.56
CA LYS A 151 9.96 -17.65 30.50
C LYS A 151 10.41 -18.97 29.88
N VAL A 152 10.59 -19.99 30.71
CA VAL A 152 10.91 -21.37 30.30
C VAL A 152 9.88 -21.92 29.31
N ASP A 153 8.61 -21.52 29.43
CA ASP A 153 7.52 -21.88 28.51
C ASP A 153 7.66 -21.26 27.09
N GLY A 154 8.72 -20.51 26.81
CA GLY A 154 8.90 -19.73 25.59
C GLY A 154 8.03 -18.46 25.51
N LYS A 155 7.19 -18.21 26.52
CA LYS A 155 6.32 -17.02 26.56
C LYS A 155 7.13 -15.78 26.89
N VAL A 156 6.99 -14.77 26.04
CA VAL A 156 7.61 -13.46 26.20
C VAL A 156 6.69 -12.56 27.02
N HIS A 157 7.22 -12.01 28.11
CA HIS A 157 6.55 -10.98 28.90
C HIS A 157 7.36 -9.69 28.86
N ILE A 158 6.67 -8.60 28.56
CA ILE A 158 7.26 -7.27 28.49
C ILE A 158 6.75 -6.48 29.69
N TYR A 159 7.68 -5.89 30.45
CA TYR A 159 7.38 -5.12 31.65
C TYR A 159 7.86 -3.68 31.51
N LEU A 160 7.01 -2.72 31.88
CA LEU A 160 7.33 -1.29 31.85
C LEU A 160 8.44 -0.91 32.84
N ASN A 161 8.41 -1.50 34.05
CA ASN A 161 9.35 -1.20 35.13
C ASN A 161 9.59 -2.40 36.04
N SER A 162 10.60 -2.29 36.90
CA SER A 162 10.95 -3.31 37.90
C SER A 162 9.80 -3.60 38.88
N LYS A 163 8.93 -2.62 39.17
CA LYS A 163 7.73 -2.81 39.99
C LYS A 163 6.75 -3.81 39.35
N CYS A 164 6.51 -3.71 38.04
CA CYS A 164 5.68 -4.64 37.29
C CYS A 164 6.30 -6.04 37.29
N GLN A 165 7.60 -6.13 37.04
CA GLN A 165 8.33 -7.39 37.01
C GLN A 165 8.26 -8.09 38.38
N ARG A 166 8.70 -7.43 39.46
CA ARG A 166 8.66 -7.99 40.83
C ARG A 166 7.26 -8.43 41.24
N SER A 167 6.23 -7.67 40.86
CA SER A 167 4.84 -8.05 41.17
C SER A 167 4.40 -9.32 40.42
N ALA A 168 4.84 -9.49 39.17
CA ALA A 168 4.61 -10.70 38.39
C ALA A 168 5.40 -11.89 38.94
N ASP A 169 6.65 -11.68 39.38
CA ASP A 169 7.50 -12.71 39.99
C ASP A 169 6.92 -13.18 41.33
N MET A 170 6.36 -12.26 42.13
CA MET A 170 5.56 -12.57 43.33
C MET A 170 4.19 -13.21 43.01
N ARG A 171 3.89 -13.51 41.75
CA ARG A 171 2.64 -14.12 41.28
C ARG A 171 1.38 -13.35 41.70
N ARG A 172 1.48 -12.02 41.86
CA ARG A 172 0.32 -11.19 42.16
C ARG A 172 -0.56 -11.09 40.91
N ASN A 173 -1.87 -11.29 41.07
CA ASN A 173 -2.80 -11.18 39.95
C ASN A 173 -3.06 -9.70 39.62
N PRO A 174 -2.76 -9.20 38.40
CA PRO A 174 -2.98 -7.79 38.05
C PRO A 174 -4.45 -7.36 38.22
N ARG A 175 -5.42 -8.28 38.08
CA ARG A 175 -6.86 -7.99 38.30
C ARG A 175 -7.24 -7.69 39.74
N ARG A 176 -6.35 -7.95 40.71
CA ARG A 176 -6.52 -7.60 42.14
C ARG A 176 -5.74 -6.34 42.53
N VAL A 177 -4.87 -5.84 41.65
CA VAL A 177 -3.98 -4.71 41.94
C VAL A 177 -4.55 -3.42 41.36
N THR A 178 -4.94 -2.51 42.25
CA THR A 178 -5.78 -1.33 41.98
C THR A 178 -5.26 -0.39 40.89
N TRP A 179 -3.95 -0.21 40.80
CA TRP A 179 -3.31 0.72 39.86
C TRP A 179 -3.18 0.17 38.43
N THR A 180 -3.48 -1.10 38.18
CA THR A 180 -3.38 -1.67 36.83
C THR A 180 -4.59 -1.34 35.96
N VAL A 181 -4.39 -1.27 34.65
CA VAL A 181 -5.47 -1.12 33.67
C VAL A 181 -6.44 -2.30 33.76
N TYR A 182 -5.94 -3.52 34.00
CA TYR A 182 -6.77 -4.72 34.15
C TYR A 182 -7.74 -4.64 35.34
N TYR A 183 -7.30 -4.14 36.49
CA TYR A 183 -8.17 -3.91 37.64
C TYR A 183 -9.24 -2.87 37.31
N ARG A 184 -8.84 -1.74 36.71
CA ARG A 184 -9.77 -0.67 36.32
C ARG A 184 -10.84 -1.19 35.36
N ARG A 185 -10.47 -2.00 34.37
CA ARG A 185 -11.40 -2.62 33.41
C ARG A 185 -12.37 -3.59 34.07
N LYS A 186 -11.89 -4.45 34.99
CA LYS A 186 -12.75 -5.36 35.77
C LYS A 186 -13.78 -4.60 36.61
N HIS A 187 -13.39 -3.47 37.19
CA HIS A 187 -14.24 -2.64 38.05
C HIS A 187 -14.89 -1.47 37.32
N LYS A 188 -14.87 -1.46 35.98
CA LYS A 188 -15.44 -0.41 35.12
C LYS A 188 -15.00 1.03 35.48
N LYS A 189 -13.80 1.19 36.02
CA LYS A 189 -13.27 2.51 36.41
C LYS A 189 -12.72 3.24 35.18
N GLY A 190 -13.36 4.34 34.79
CA GLY A 190 -12.89 5.21 33.70
C GLY A 190 -13.18 4.69 32.30
N ALA A 191 -14.03 3.68 32.14
CA ALA A 191 -14.66 3.42 30.86
C ALA A 191 -15.85 4.37 30.73
N SER A 192 -15.95 5.13 29.64
CA SER A 192 -17.22 5.76 29.29
C SER A 192 -18.22 4.64 29.03
N GLU A 193 -19.40 4.72 29.65
CA GLU A 193 -20.45 3.68 29.62
C GLU A 193 -21.05 3.45 28.21
N GLN A 194 -20.49 4.12 27.20
CA GLN A 194 -20.83 4.06 25.79
C GLN A 194 -20.01 3.03 24.99
N GLU A 195 -19.48 1.97 25.60
CA GLU A 195 -19.16 0.77 24.81
C GLU A 195 -20.49 0.18 24.34
N VAL A 196 -20.96 0.68 23.20
CA VAL A 196 -22.13 0.22 22.45
C VAL A 196 -22.09 -1.29 22.47
N LYS A 197 -23.00 -1.92 23.24
CA LYS A 197 -23.21 -3.37 23.20
C LYS A 197 -23.27 -3.70 21.72
N LYS A 198 -22.31 -4.48 21.21
CA LYS A 198 -22.28 -4.87 19.80
C LYS A 198 -23.60 -5.58 19.53
N ARG A 199 -24.60 -4.84 19.03
CA ARG A 199 -25.90 -5.38 18.68
C ARG A 199 -25.61 -6.32 17.53
N THR A 200 -25.79 -7.61 17.75
CA THR A 200 -25.72 -8.61 16.68
C THR A 200 -26.70 -8.19 15.60
N ARG A 201 -26.20 -7.69 14.46
CA ARG A 201 -27.04 -7.39 13.30
C ARG A 201 -27.63 -8.72 12.81
N ARG A 202 -28.92 -8.93 13.02
CA ARG A 202 -29.66 -10.03 12.38
C ARG A 202 -30.00 -9.58 10.96
N ASN A 203 -29.20 -10.01 10.00
CA ASN A 203 -29.49 -9.80 8.58
C ASN A 203 -30.41 -10.94 8.12
N ILE A 204 -31.71 -10.67 7.95
CA ILE A 204 -32.63 -11.63 7.36
C ILE A 204 -32.98 -11.10 5.97
N LYS A 205 -32.45 -11.74 4.93
CA LYS A 205 -32.74 -11.45 3.53
C LYS A 205 -33.47 -12.63 2.91
N PHE A 206 -34.65 -12.39 2.35
CA PHE A 206 -35.30 -13.33 1.45
C PHE A 206 -35.83 -12.59 0.22
N GLN A 207 -35.06 -12.65 -0.87
CA GLN A 207 -35.58 -12.51 -2.22
C GLN A 207 -34.80 -13.50 -3.10
N ARG A 208 -35.46 -14.60 -3.48
CA ARG A 208 -34.98 -15.56 -4.47
C ARG A 208 -35.81 -15.38 -5.74
N ALA A 209 -35.15 -15.23 -6.88
CA ALA A 209 -35.82 -15.28 -8.17
C ALA A 209 -36.29 -16.72 -8.44
N ILE A 210 -37.49 -16.88 -8.96
CA ILE A 210 -38.05 -18.17 -9.36
C ILE A 210 -38.20 -18.12 -10.88
N THR A 211 -37.60 -19.06 -11.60
CA THR A 211 -37.71 -19.15 -13.07
C THR A 211 -39.14 -19.47 -13.47
N GLY A 212 -39.72 -18.69 -14.39
CA GLY A 212 -41.07 -18.90 -14.91
C GLY A 212 -42.20 -18.10 -14.23
N VAL A 213 -41.90 -17.30 -13.20
CA VAL A 213 -42.90 -16.39 -12.58
C VAL A 213 -42.25 -15.04 -12.28
N THR A 214 -42.88 -13.95 -12.73
CA THR A 214 -42.34 -12.61 -12.45
C THR A 214 -42.54 -12.21 -10.98
N TRP A 215 -41.67 -11.36 -10.45
CA TRP A 215 -41.77 -10.89 -9.05
C TRP A 215 -43.12 -10.23 -8.74
N ASN A 216 -43.69 -9.51 -9.71
CA ASN A 216 -44.97 -8.82 -9.57
C ASN A 216 -46.14 -9.79 -9.41
N GLU A 217 -46.15 -10.90 -10.14
CA GLU A 217 -47.18 -11.94 -10.00
C GLU A 217 -47.13 -12.63 -8.63
N ILE A 218 -45.93 -12.90 -8.11
CA ILE A 218 -45.75 -13.50 -6.78
C ILE A 218 -46.24 -12.52 -5.71
N LEU A 219 -45.92 -11.24 -5.83
CA LEU A 219 -46.38 -10.22 -4.89
C LEU A 219 -47.91 -10.06 -4.93
N ALA A 220 -48.49 -10.03 -6.12
CA ALA A 220 -49.94 -9.94 -6.31
C ALA A 220 -50.67 -11.11 -5.65
N LYS A 221 -50.20 -12.36 -5.87
CA LYS A 221 -50.78 -13.55 -5.23
C LYS A 221 -50.58 -13.56 -3.71
N ARG A 222 -49.40 -13.13 -3.22
CA ARG A 222 -49.09 -13.07 -1.79
C ARG A 222 -49.97 -12.07 -1.04
N ASN A 223 -50.26 -10.93 -1.68
CA ASN A 223 -51.02 -9.84 -1.08
C ASN A 223 -52.53 -9.99 -1.22
N GLN A 224 -53.04 -11.08 -1.83
CA GLN A 224 -54.47 -11.35 -1.89
C GLN A 224 -55.07 -11.46 -0.49
N GLN A 225 -56.22 -10.81 -0.30
CA GLN A 225 -56.92 -10.83 0.98
C GLN A 225 -57.28 -12.27 1.41
N PRO A 226 -57.28 -12.57 2.71
CA PRO A 226 -57.53 -13.91 3.21
C PRO A 226 -58.94 -14.42 2.88
N GLU A 227 -59.91 -13.52 2.69
CA GLU A 227 -61.27 -13.87 2.27
C GLU A 227 -61.31 -14.43 0.85
N PHE A 228 -60.64 -13.75 -0.10
CA PHE A 228 -60.51 -14.25 -1.48
C PHE A 228 -59.84 -15.62 -1.53
N ARG A 229 -58.81 -15.82 -0.71
CA ARG A 229 -58.12 -17.12 -0.57
C ARG A 229 -58.97 -18.21 0.06
N LYS A 230 -59.96 -17.86 0.89
CA LYS A 230 -60.91 -18.82 1.48
C LYS A 230 -62.01 -19.18 0.48
N ALA A 231 -62.53 -18.20 -0.26
CA ALA A 231 -63.51 -18.42 -1.32
C ALA A 231 -62.99 -19.39 -2.39
N GLN A 232 -61.79 -19.12 -2.95
CA GLN A 232 -61.17 -20.04 -3.93
C GLN A 232 -60.99 -21.46 -3.39
N ARG A 233 -60.63 -21.62 -2.10
CA ARG A 233 -60.51 -22.95 -1.48
C ARG A 233 -61.85 -23.65 -1.35
N GLN A 234 -62.90 -22.93 -0.95
CA GLN A 234 -64.24 -23.50 -0.84
C GLN A 234 -64.79 -23.91 -2.20
N ASP A 235 -64.58 -23.10 -3.23
CA ASP A 235 -64.99 -23.43 -4.59
C ASP A 235 -64.23 -24.64 -5.14
N ALA A 236 -62.92 -24.72 -4.91
CA ALA A 236 -62.13 -25.89 -5.27
C ALA A 236 -62.58 -27.16 -4.52
N ASN A 237 -62.90 -27.06 -3.22
CA ASN A 237 -63.40 -28.18 -2.43
C ASN A 237 -64.79 -28.64 -2.91
N LYS A 238 -65.67 -27.70 -3.25
CA LYS A 238 -66.98 -28.00 -3.85
C LYS A 238 -66.81 -28.70 -5.19
N TYR A 239 -65.97 -28.16 -6.07
CA TYR A 239 -65.69 -28.75 -7.37
C TYR A 239 -65.10 -30.17 -7.25
N ALA A 240 -64.16 -30.37 -6.32
CA ALA A 240 -63.60 -31.69 -6.03
C ALA A 240 -64.66 -32.67 -5.52
N SER A 241 -65.57 -32.21 -4.64
CA SER A 241 -66.66 -33.06 -4.13
C SER A 241 -67.68 -33.46 -5.20
N ILE A 242 -67.84 -32.63 -6.24
CA ILE A 242 -68.74 -32.90 -7.38
C ILE A 242 -68.12 -33.92 -8.34
N ASN A 243 -66.79 -33.84 -8.58
CA ASN A 243 -66.09 -34.71 -9.52
C ASN A 243 -65.58 -36.04 -8.90
N LEU A 244 -65.82 -36.27 -7.61
CA LEU A 244 -65.47 -37.51 -6.90
C LEU A 244 -66.63 -38.52 -6.84
N PHE A 245 -67.76 -38.21 -7.49
CA PHE A 245 -68.89 -39.11 -7.77
C PHE A 245 -69.09 -39.20 -9.28
#